data_AF-A0A9P5SDK9-F1
#
_entry.id   AF-A0A9P5SDK9-F1
#
_cell.length_a   1.000
_cell.length_b   1.000
_cell.length_c   1.000
_cell.angle_alpha   90.00
_cell.angle_beta   90.00
_cell.angle_gamma   90.00
#
_symmetry.space_group_name_H-M   'P 1'
#
loop_
_entity.id
_entity.type
_entity.pdbx_description
1 polymer ?
#
loop_
_entity_poly.entity_id
_entity_poly.type
_entity_poly.pdbx_seq_one_letter_code
_entity_poly.pdbx_strand_id
1 'polypeptide(L)'
;MIGKATCISIHTLATILSIRPPASSLNKEKADKVKDEGLFSTIMIDLLPRLGQTAAIVAAALYIVLMSRGIISSELRPWQVLTTITGVLGYLLRAWSFRTLDRFFTFSLTIRPGHRLVQDGPYKRLLHPSYTALNMTGVTYIFSIAYQGYWSYLIKPLMIVPIPGSVLTLGGVILAYGLTVFRVQGEEKMLYQHFGSEWEEYASKRWRFIPFVL
;
A
#
# COMPACT_ATOMS: atom_id res chain seq x y z
N MET A 1 -1.99 25.13 -12.38
CA MET A 1 -2.79 23.97 -12.86
C MET A 1 -1.95 22.76 -13.28
N ILE A 2 -1.13 22.85 -14.34
CA ILE A 2 -0.43 21.67 -14.92
C ILE A 2 0.40 20.91 -13.87
N GLY A 3 1.27 21.59 -13.12
CA GLY A 3 2.16 20.92 -12.15
C GLY A 3 1.40 20.12 -11.08
N LYS A 4 0.30 20.66 -10.54
CA LYS A 4 -0.53 19.95 -9.54
C LYS A 4 -1.30 18.77 -10.15
N ALA A 5 -1.82 18.92 -11.37
CA ALA A 5 -2.43 17.82 -12.11
C ALA A 5 -1.42 16.68 -12.36
N THR A 6 -0.18 17.03 -12.72
CA THR A 6 0.91 16.09 -12.93
C THR A 6 1.26 15.34 -11.64
N CYS A 7 1.41 16.04 -10.51
CA CYS A 7 1.66 15.42 -9.21
C CYS A 7 0.58 14.39 -8.84
N ILE A 8 -0.69 14.78 -8.93
CA ILE A 8 -1.81 13.88 -8.62
C ILE A 8 -1.79 12.68 -9.56
N SER A 9 -1.62 12.89 -10.86
CA SER A 9 -1.62 11.80 -11.85
C SER A 9 -0.47 10.81 -11.64
N ILE A 10 0.74 11.32 -11.36
CA ILE A 10 1.92 10.49 -11.07
C ILE A 10 1.71 9.69 -9.79
N HIS A 11 1.20 10.32 -8.73
CA HIS A 11 0.95 9.64 -7.46
C HIS A 11 -0.14 8.58 -7.61
N THR A 12 -1.24 8.88 -8.30
CA THR A 12 -2.29 7.90 -8.62
C THR A 12 -1.73 6.72 -9.39
N LEU A 13 -0.90 6.97 -10.41
CA LEU A 13 -0.27 5.91 -11.18
C LEU A 13 0.64 5.04 -10.30
N ALA A 14 1.49 5.65 -9.46
CA ALA A 14 2.35 4.93 -8.52
C ALA A 14 1.54 4.05 -7.56
N THR A 15 0.41 4.55 -7.04
CA THR A 15 -0.52 3.80 -6.19
C THR A 15 -1.16 2.61 -6.91
N ILE A 16 -1.58 2.79 -8.17
CA ILE A 16 -2.16 1.69 -8.94
C ILE A 16 -1.11 0.62 -9.21
N LEU A 17 0.09 1.03 -9.63
CA LEU A 17 1.17 0.11 -9.99
C LEU A 17 1.72 -0.64 -8.77
N SER A 18 1.72 -0.06 -7.57
CA SER A 18 2.21 -0.72 -6.35
C SER A 18 1.32 -1.86 -5.86
N ILE A 19 0.04 -1.85 -6.27
CA ILE A 19 -0.94 -2.89 -5.95
C ILE A 19 -0.90 -4.04 -6.97
N ARG A 20 -0.35 -3.81 -8.17
CA ARG A 20 -0.32 -4.84 -9.22
C ARG A 20 0.63 -5.98 -8.86
N PRO A 21 0.19 -7.25 -8.98
CA PRO A 21 1.06 -8.40 -8.78
C PRO A 21 2.28 -8.38 -9.72
N PRO A 22 3.45 -8.87 -9.28
CA PRO A 22 4.51 -9.23 -10.20
C PRO A 22 4.08 -10.43 -11.05
N ALA A 23 4.56 -10.52 -12.29
CA ALA A 23 4.21 -11.62 -13.19
C ALA A 23 4.52 -13.01 -12.60
N SER A 24 5.55 -13.12 -11.74
CA SER A 24 5.91 -14.34 -11.03
C SER A 24 4.78 -14.90 -10.15
N SER A 25 3.86 -14.06 -9.67
CA SER A 25 2.74 -14.50 -8.83
C SER A 25 1.63 -15.19 -9.63
N LEU A 26 1.63 -15.09 -10.96
CA LEU A 26 0.65 -15.74 -11.84
C LEU A 26 1.00 -17.23 -12.06
N ASN A 27 2.24 -17.63 -11.78
CA ASN A 27 2.66 -19.02 -11.86
C ASN A 27 2.10 -19.80 -10.67
N LYS A 28 1.10 -20.64 -10.96
CA LYS A 28 0.47 -21.59 -10.04
C LYS A 28 1.36 -22.82 -9.82
N GLU A 29 2.54 -22.62 -9.25
CA GLU A 29 3.27 -23.75 -8.65
C GLU A 29 2.44 -24.30 -7.49
N LYS A 30 2.41 -25.64 -7.35
CA LYS A 30 1.76 -26.29 -6.20
C LYS A 30 2.43 -25.81 -4.93
N ALA A 31 1.65 -25.15 -4.07
CA ALA A 31 2.11 -24.74 -2.75
C ALA A 31 2.10 -25.92 -1.78
N ASP A 32 3.12 -26.02 -0.93
CA ASP A 32 3.25 -27.10 0.07
C ASP A 32 2.28 -26.89 1.23
N LYS A 33 2.04 -25.62 1.61
CA LYS A 33 1.02 -25.24 2.59
C LYS A 33 0.34 -23.96 2.15
N VAL A 34 -0.97 -24.07 1.87
CA VAL A 34 -1.86 -22.92 1.70
C VAL A 34 -2.67 -22.79 2.98
N LYS A 35 -2.56 -21.65 3.67
CA LYS A 35 -3.56 -21.34 4.69
C LYS A 35 -4.88 -21.14 3.96
N ASP A 36 -5.92 -21.90 4.30
CA ASP A 36 -7.25 -21.71 3.71
C ASP A 36 -7.82 -20.39 4.24
N GLU A 37 -7.60 -19.33 3.45
CA GLU A 37 -8.08 -17.99 3.73
C GLU A 37 -9.46 -17.73 3.11
N GLY A 38 -10.02 -18.69 2.34
CA GLY A 38 -11.35 -18.65 1.72
C GLY A 38 -11.86 -17.24 1.34
N LEU A 39 -12.93 -16.81 2.01
CA LEU A 39 -13.58 -15.51 1.81
C LEU A 39 -12.67 -14.32 2.14
N PHE A 40 -11.81 -14.45 3.16
CA PHE A 40 -10.91 -13.38 3.59
C PHE A 40 -9.87 -13.04 2.52
N SER A 41 -9.26 -14.06 1.89
CA SER A 41 -8.33 -13.88 0.78
C SER A 41 -9.02 -13.17 -0.40
N THR A 42 -10.21 -13.63 -0.78
CA THR A 42 -10.99 -13.02 -1.87
C THR A 42 -11.27 -11.54 -1.60
N ILE A 43 -11.65 -11.18 -0.37
CA ILE A 43 -11.92 -9.79 -0.01
C ILE A 43 -10.64 -8.96 0.01
N MET A 44 -9.58 -9.43 0.67
CA MET A 44 -8.40 -8.62 0.97
C MET A 44 -7.34 -8.61 -0.13
N ILE A 45 -7.32 -9.62 -1.00
CA ILE A 45 -6.33 -9.77 -2.08
C ILE A 45 -6.92 -9.35 -3.42
N ASP A 46 -8.20 -9.65 -3.67
CA ASP A 46 -8.84 -9.36 -4.95
C ASP A 46 -9.77 -8.16 -4.91
N LEU A 47 -10.80 -8.18 -4.05
CA LEU A 47 -11.86 -7.18 -4.10
C LEU A 47 -11.40 -5.80 -3.61
N LEU A 48 -10.87 -5.74 -2.39
CA LEU A 48 -10.50 -4.48 -1.73
C LEU A 48 -9.44 -3.71 -2.52
N PRO A 49 -8.38 -4.33 -3.07
CA PRO A 49 -7.40 -3.59 -3.87
C PRO A 49 -7.98 -3.07 -5.19
N ARG A 50 -8.87 -3.81 -5.87
CA ARG A 50 -9.53 -3.34 -7.11
C ARG A 50 -10.48 -2.18 -6.84
N LEU A 51 -11.26 -2.26 -5.76
CA LEU A 51 -12.11 -1.15 -5.31
C LEU A 51 -11.26 0.07 -4.95
N GLY A 52 -10.14 -0.13 -4.23
CA GLY A 52 -9.20 0.92 -3.89
C GLY A 52 -8.58 1.60 -5.12
N GLN A 53 -8.14 0.83 -6.12
CA GLN A 53 -7.62 1.37 -7.38
C GLN A 53 -8.68 2.16 -8.14
N THR A 54 -9.90 1.62 -8.24
CA THR A 54 -11.02 2.30 -8.92
C THR A 54 -11.36 3.60 -8.21
N ALA A 55 -11.49 3.56 -6.89
CA ALA A 55 -11.72 4.74 -6.07
C ALA A 55 -10.59 5.77 -6.22
N ALA A 56 -9.33 5.34 -6.28
CA ALA A 56 -8.19 6.23 -6.50
C ALA A 56 -8.24 6.93 -7.86
N ILE A 57 -8.59 6.22 -8.94
CA ILE A 57 -8.71 6.79 -10.30
C ILE A 57 -9.85 7.81 -10.34
N VAL A 58 -11.03 7.41 -9.87
CA VAL A 58 -12.20 8.30 -9.79
C VAL A 58 -11.85 9.51 -8.94
N ALA A 59 -11.12 9.30 -7.84
CA ALA A 59 -10.74 10.38 -6.97
C ALA A 59 -9.82 11.40 -7.67
N ALA A 60 -8.79 10.91 -8.36
CA ALA A 60 -7.89 11.77 -9.11
C ALA A 60 -8.61 12.55 -10.22
N ALA A 61 -9.50 11.88 -10.97
CA ALA A 61 -10.26 12.49 -12.04
C ALA A 61 -11.18 13.61 -11.53
N LEU A 62 -11.97 13.35 -10.49
CA LEU A 62 -12.84 14.36 -9.87
C LEU A 62 -12.01 15.52 -9.29
N TYR A 63 -10.85 15.24 -8.70
CA TYR A 63 -9.95 16.30 -8.21
C TYR A 63 -9.57 17.25 -9.35
N ILE A 64 -9.12 16.68 -10.48
CA ILE A 64 -8.65 17.44 -11.63
C ILE A 64 -9.80 18.25 -12.25
N VAL A 65 -11.01 17.70 -12.32
CA VAL A 65 -12.21 18.41 -12.81
C VAL A 65 -12.59 19.57 -11.89
N LEU A 66 -12.59 19.37 -10.58
CA LEU A 66 -12.88 20.44 -9.62
C LEU A 66 -11.83 21.56 -9.69
N MET A 67 -10.56 21.19 -9.90
CA MET A 67 -9.47 22.14 -10.10
C MET A 67 -9.59 22.89 -11.44
N SER A 68 -10.00 22.22 -12.52
CA SER A 68 -10.17 22.87 -13.83
C SER A 68 -11.35 23.83 -13.85
N ARG A 69 -12.35 23.62 -13.00
CA ARG A 69 -13.50 24.51 -12.78
C ARG A 69 -13.21 25.66 -11.79
N GLY A 70 -12.00 25.73 -11.23
CA GLY A 70 -11.63 26.75 -10.26
C GLY A 70 -12.25 26.58 -8.87
N ILE A 71 -12.92 25.45 -8.61
CA ILE A 71 -13.53 25.13 -7.30
C ILE A 71 -12.44 24.80 -6.28
N ILE A 72 -11.41 24.07 -6.72
CA ILE A 72 -10.22 23.77 -5.92
C ILE A 72 -9.04 24.58 -6.49
N SER A 73 -8.21 25.15 -5.60
CA SER A 73 -7.00 25.87 -6.01
C SER A 73 -6.09 25.01 -6.89
N SER A 74 -5.66 25.59 -8.01
CA SER A 74 -4.72 24.95 -8.95
C SER A 74 -3.24 25.21 -8.64
N GLU A 75 -2.98 25.93 -7.54
CA GLU A 75 -1.65 26.24 -7.01
C GLU A 75 -0.99 24.95 -6.50
N LEU A 76 0.23 24.70 -6.99
CA LEU A 76 1.05 23.58 -6.53
C LEU A 76 1.78 23.99 -5.25
N ARG A 77 1.63 23.19 -4.19
CA ARG A 77 2.33 23.41 -2.92
C ARG A 77 3.52 22.47 -2.75
N PRO A 78 4.60 22.88 -2.06
CA PRO A 78 5.79 22.03 -1.87
C PRO A 78 5.47 20.66 -1.26
N TRP A 79 4.52 20.58 -0.32
CA TRP A 79 4.14 19.32 0.30
C TRP A 79 3.51 18.33 -0.70
N GLN A 80 2.88 18.80 -1.79
CA GLN A 80 2.30 17.93 -2.83
C GLN A 80 3.40 17.27 -3.67
N VAL A 81 4.50 18.00 -3.88
CA VAL A 81 5.69 17.46 -4.51
C VAL A 81 6.31 16.40 -3.59
N LEU A 82 6.41 16.69 -2.29
CA LEU A 82 6.93 15.74 -1.30
C LEU A 82 6.10 14.46 -1.21
N THR A 83 4.76 14.55 -1.16
CA THR A 83 3.88 13.36 -1.16
C THR A 83 4.01 12.57 -2.44
N THR A 84 4.12 13.23 -3.59
CA THR A 84 4.32 12.58 -4.89
C THR A 84 5.64 11.82 -4.91
N ILE A 85 6.75 12.47 -4.52
CA ILE A 85 8.08 11.83 -4.45
C ILE A 85 8.03 10.63 -3.51
N THR A 86 7.44 10.78 -2.32
CA THR A 86 7.32 9.70 -1.35
C THR A 86 6.49 8.53 -1.90
N GLY A 87 5.40 8.83 -2.61
CA GLY A 87 4.56 7.83 -3.26
C GLY A 87 5.27 7.06 -4.37
N VAL A 88 6.07 7.76 -5.18
CA VAL A 88 6.92 7.15 -6.21
C VAL A 88 8.01 6.28 -5.57
N LEU A 89 8.70 6.75 -4.54
CA LEU A 89 9.70 5.96 -3.82
C LEU A 89 9.08 4.71 -3.18
N GLY A 90 7.88 4.82 -2.63
CA GLY A 90 7.11 3.67 -2.14
C GLY A 90 6.85 2.66 -3.25
N TYR A 91 6.38 3.10 -4.43
CA TYR A 91 6.20 2.22 -5.58
C TYR A 91 7.51 1.53 -6.01
N LEU A 92 8.62 2.27 -6.08
CA LEU A 92 9.92 1.71 -6.44
C LEU A 92 10.40 0.66 -5.42
N LEU A 93 10.22 0.92 -4.13
CA LEU A 93 10.52 -0.05 -3.07
C LEU A 93 9.64 -1.31 -3.17
N ARG A 94 8.36 -1.15 -3.52
CA ARG A 94 7.43 -2.27 -3.76
C ARG A 94 7.93 -3.12 -4.93
N ALA A 95 8.27 -2.48 -6.05
CA ALA A 95 8.78 -3.15 -7.24
C ALA A 95 10.12 -3.86 -6.97
N TRP A 96 10.99 -3.27 -6.16
CA TRP A 96 12.24 -3.90 -5.73
C TRP A 96 11.99 -5.13 -4.84
N SER A 97 11.05 -5.02 -3.90
CA SER A 97 10.66 -6.12 -3.02
C SER A 97 10.13 -7.31 -3.82
N PHE A 98 9.22 -7.05 -4.77
CA PHE A 98 8.68 -8.07 -5.68
C PHE A 98 9.76 -8.75 -6.51
N ARG A 99 10.68 -7.98 -7.09
CA ARG A 99 11.79 -8.55 -7.88
C ARG A 99 12.75 -9.39 -7.05
N THR A 100 12.91 -9.06 -5.76
CA THR A 100 13.83 -9.77 -4.87
C THR A 100 13.22 -11.08 -4.36
N LEU A 101 11.91 -11.08 -4.03
CA LEU A 101 11.20 -12.30 -3.69
C LEU A 101 10.99 -13.23 -4.90
N ASP A 102 10.78 -12.64 -6.08
CA ASP A 102 10.58 -13.32 -7.36
C ASP A 102 9.60 -14.49 -7.26
N ARG A 103 10.07 -15.74 -7.38
CA ARG A 103 9.24 -16.95 -7.31
C ARG A 103 8.63 -17.22 -5.93
N PHE A 104 9.20 -16.68 -4.85
CA PHE A 104 8.69 -16.88 -3.49
C PHE A 104 7.57 -15.91 -3.12
N PHE A 105 7.28 -14.91 -3.95
CA PHE A 105 6.22 -13.97 -3.67
C PHE A 105 4.83 -14.60 -3.86
N THR A 106 4.00 -14.49 -2.83
CA THR A 106 2.58 -14.83 -2.86
C THR A 106 1.78 -13.75 -2.14
N PHE A 107 0.61 -13.39 -2.66
CA PHE A 107 -0.31 -12.50 -1.93
C PHE A 107 -1.00 -13.22 -0.77
N SER A 108 -1.27 -14.51 -0.94
CA SER A 108 -1.78 -15.36 0.12
C SER A 108 -0.63 -15.82 1.02
N LEU A 109 -0.91 -16.04 2.30
CA LEU A 109 0.05 -16.62 3.22
C LEU A 109 0.29 -18.08 2.83
N THR A 110 1.40 -18.32 2.13
CA THR A 110 1.65 -19.59 1.45
C THR A 110 3.13 -19.92 1.46
N ILE A 111 3.45 -21.19 1.75
CA ILE A 111 4.80 -21.74 1.59
C ILE A 111 4.86 -22.49 0.27
N ARG A 112 5.88 -22.20 -0.54
CA ARG A 112 6.15 -22.84 -1.83
C ARG A 112 7.24 -23.91 -1.67
N PRO A 113 7.32 -24.89 -2.57
CA PRO A 113 8.44 -25.83 -2.59
C PRO A 113 9.79 -25.12 -2.60
N GLY A 114 10.66 -25.50 -1.65
CA GLY A 114 11.97 -24.89 -1.49
C GLY A 114 11.94 -23.42 -1.04
N HIS A 115 10.88 -22.99 -0.34
CA HIS A 115 10.82 -21.67 0.27
C HIS A 115 12.03 -21.44 1.17
N ARG A 116 12.66 -20.28 1.05
CA ARG A 116 13.78 -19.85 1.89
C ARG A 116 13.56 -18.42 2.35
N LEU A 117 14.18 -18.05 3.46
CA LEU A 117 14.21 -16.66 3.90
C LEU A 117 15.09 -15.84 2.95
N VAL A 118 14.46 -14.97 2.17
CA VAL A 118 15.15 -14.10 1.22
C VAL A 118 15.89 -13.02 1.99
N GLN A 119 17.21 -13.00 1.88
CA GLN A 119 18.07 -12.06 2.60
C GLN A 119 18.70 -11.00 1.71
N ASP A 120 18.21 -10.86 0.47
CA ASP A 120 18.76 -9.95 -0.54
C ASP A 120 17.97 -8.65 -0.66
N GLY A 121 18.50 -7.70 -1.43
CA GLY A 121 17.80 -6.46 -1.76
C GLY A 121 17.31 -5.69 -0.51
N PRO A 122 16.04 -5.26 -0.45
CA PRO A 122 15.51 -4.50 0.68
C PRO A 122 15.32 -5.39 1.93
N TYR A 123 15.26 -6.72 1.75
CA TYR A 123 15.14 -7.69 2.83
C TYR A 123 16.44 -7.84 3.65
N LYS A 124 17.55 -7.22 3.23
CA LYS A 124 18.77 -7.12 4.06
C LYS A 124 18.55 -6.33 5.35
N ARG A 125 17.61 -5.37 5.35
CA ARG A 125 17.41 -4.43 6.46
C ARG A 125 15.99 -4.48 7.03
N LEU A 126 15.01 -4.83 6.20
CA LEU A 126 13.60 -4.82 6.55
C LEU A 126 13.00 -6.23 6.48
N LEU A 127 12.15 -6.59 7.44
CA LEU A 127 11.35 -7.82 7.36
C LEU A 127 10.25 -7.67 6.31
N HIS A 128 9.60 -6.50 6.29
CA HIS A 128 8.38 -6.25 5.52
C HIS A 128 8.51 -5.05 4.57
N PRO A 129 9.57 -4.94 3.74
CA PRO A 129 9.82 -3.76 2.89
C PRO A 129 8.66 -3.47 1.93
N SER A 130 7.96 -4.52 1.50
CA SER A 130 6.86 -4.40 0.57
C SER A 130 5.58 -3.84 1.23
N TYR A 131 5.39 -4.03 2.54
CA TYR A 131 4.33 -3.38 3.32
C TYR A 131 4.71 -1.95 3.72
N THR A 132 5.99 -1.69 4.01
CA THR A 132 6.51 -0.33 4.16
C THR A 132 6.21 0.51 2.92
N ALA A 133 6.48 -0.05 1.74
CA ALA A 133 6.18 0.56 0.46
C ALA A 133 4.68 0.86 0.27
N LEU A 134 3.79 -0.07 0.64
CA LEU A 134 2.34 0.15 0.58
C LEU A 134 1.90 1.31 1.48
N ASN A 135 2.44 1.41 2.70
CA ASN A 135 2.15 2.53 3.59
C ASN A 135 2.68 3.85 3.03
N MET A 136 3.93 3.88 2.53
CA MET A 136 4.52 5.07 1.92
C MET A 136 3.68 5.59 0.77
N THR A 137 3.23 4.72 -0.13
CA THR A 137 2.41 5.13 -1.28
C THR A 137 0.97 5.45 -0.89
N GLY A 138 0.31 4.59 -0.11
CA GLY A 138 -1.11 4.71 0.22
C GLY A 138 -1.43 5.86 1.19
N VAL A 139 -0.71 5.96 2.31
CA VAL A 139 -0.97 6.99 3.33
C VAL A 139 -0.73 8.39 2.77
N THR A 140 0.37 8.57 2.04
CA THR A 140 0.67 9.86 1.41
C THR A 140 -0.30 10.20 0.28
N TYR A 141 -0.86 9.21 -0.42
CA TYR A 141 -1.88 9.43 -1.45
C TYR A 141 -3.19 9.92 -0.84
N ILE A 142 -3.64 9.28 0.24
CA ILE A 142 -4.82 9.69 1.01
C ILE A 142 -4.63 11.13 1.48
N PHE A 143 -3.48 11.46 2.05
CA PHE A 143 -3.16 12.82 2.48
C PHE A 143 -3.17 13.81 1.29
N SER A 144 -2.58 13.42 0.16
CA SER A 144 -2.47 14.26 -1.05
C SER A 144 -3.83 14.69 -1.61
N ILE A 145 -4.80 13.77 -1.59
CA ILE A 145 -6.14 14.01 -2.12
C ILE A 145 -7.08 14.63 -1.08
N ALA A 146 -7.02 14.18 0.18
CA ALA A 146 -7.99 14.58 1.20
C ALA A 146 -7.83 16.04 1.67
N TYR A 147 -6.60 16.56 1.73
CA TYR A 147 -6.30 17.83 2.40
C TYR A 147 -6.85 19.09 1.69
N GLN A 148 -7.20 19.05 0.40
CA GLN A 148 -7.51 20.27 -0.39
C GLN A 148 -8.79 20.25 -1.24
N GLY A 149 -9.85 19.56 -0.81
CA GLY A 149 -11.18 19.80 -1.39
C GLY A 149 -12.07 18.58 -1.54
N TYR A 150 -11.50 17.38 -1.41
CA TYR A 150 -12.28 16.14 -1.37
C TYR A 150 -13.36 16.18 -0.31
N TRP A 151 -12.94 16.52 0.90
CA TRP A 151 -13.86 16.59 2.03
C TRP A 151 -14.97 17.61 1.79
N SER A 152 -14.61 18.85 1.50
CA SER A 152 -15.56 19.97 1.45
C SER A 152 -16.57 19.87 0.30
N TYR A 153 -16.15 19.34 -0.86
CA TYR A 153 -16.96 19.37 -2.08
C TYR A 153 -17.60 18.04 -2.47
N LEU A 154 -17.03 16.90 -2.05
CA LEU A 154 -17.54 15.58 -2.43
C LEU A 154 -18.16 14.84 -1.25
N ILE A 155 -17.50 14.82 -0.10
CA ILE A 155 -17.95 13.97 1.02
C ILE A 155 -18.91 14.71 1.95
N LYS A 156 -18.62 15.97 2.32
CA LYS A 156 -19.47 16.76 3.23
C LYS A 156 -20.94 16.84 2.79
N PRO A 157 -21.28 17.04 1.50
CA PRO A 157 -22.69 17.10 1.07
C PRO A 157 -23.45 15.77 1.18
N LEU A 158 -22.73 14.64 1.25
CA LEU A 158 -23.32 13.29 1.34
C LEU A 158 -23.52 12.83 2.79
N MET A 159 -23.01 13.58 3.77
CA MET A 159 -22.99 13.18 5.17
C MET A 159 -24.12 13.83 5.95
N ILE A 160 -24.83 13.03 6.74
CA ILE A 160 -25.87 13.52 7.67
C ILE A 160 -25.23 14.30 8.84
N VAL A 161 -24.03 13.89 9.26
CA VAL A 161 -23.30 14.47 10.39
C VAL A 161 -22.06 15.23 9.89
N PRO A 162 -21.83 16.49 10.32
CA PRO A 162 -20.67 17.27 9.91
C PRO A 162 -19.40 16.79 10.63
N ILE A 163 -18.76 15.76 10.10
CA ILE A 163 -17.46 15.29 10.58
C ILE A 163 -16.35 16.17 9.94
N PRO A 164 -15.22 16.48 10.61
CA PRO A 164 -14.11 17.12 9.91
C PRO A 164 -13.40 16.14 8.96
N GLY A 165 -13.02 16.59 7.76
CA GLY A 165 -12.33 15.73 6.78
C GLY A 165 -11.01 15.16 7.27
N SER A 166 -10.33 15.90 8.15
CA SER A 166 -9.13 15.42 8.85
C SER A 166 -9.40 14.17 9.69
N VAL A 167 -10.57 14.08 10.34
CA VAL A 167 -10.96 12.92 11.16
C VAL A 167 -11.20 11.70 10.27
N LEU A 168 -11.89 11.84 9.14
CA LEU A 168 -12.05 10.73 8.21
C LEU A 168 -10.73 10.30 7.57
N THR A 169 -9.88 11.27 7.22
CA THR A 169 -8.54 11.00 6.70
C THR A 169 -7.74 10.19 7.71
N LEU A 170 -7.74 10.61 8.97
CA LEU A 170 -7.07 9.91 10.06
C LEU A 170 -7.65 8.50 10.28
N GLY A 171 -8.97 8.37 10.32
CA GLY A 171 -9.65 7.07 10.45
C GLY A 171 -9.28 6.11 9.32
N GLY A 172 -9.24 6.60 8.07
CA GLY A 172 -8.81 5.82 6.90
C GLY A 172 -7.33 5.39 6.99
N VAL A 173 -6.44 6.27 7.45
CA VAL A 173 -5.02 5.96 7.67
C VAL A 173 -4.85 4.91 8.77
N ILE A 174 -5.55 5.06 9.90
CA ILE A 174 -5.51 4.11 11.02
C ILE A 174 -6.02 2.74 10.55
N LEU A 175 -7.13 2.69 9.81
CA LEU A 175 -7.68 1.45 9.28
C LEU A 175 -6.69 0.76 8.32
N ALA A 176 -6.10 1.51 7.37
CA ALA A 176 -5.13 0.97 6.42
C ALA A 176 -3.88 0.42 7.12
N TYR A 177 -3.38 1.14 8.13
CA TYR A 177 -2.25 0.69 8.94
C TYR A 177 -2.61 -0.56 9.76
N GLY A 178 -3.77 -0.58 10.42
CA GLY A 178 -4.25 -1.72 11.20
C GLY A 178 -4.42 -3.00 10.37
N LEU A 179 -4.96 -2.88 9.15
CA LEU A 179 -5.05 -4.00 8.21
C LEU A 179 -3.67 -4.52 7.79
N THR A 180 -2.69 -3.62 7.64
CA THR A 180 -1.30 -4.01 7.34
C THR A 180 -0.66 -4.77 8.49
N VAL A 181 -0.82 -4.27 9.72
CA VAL A 181 -0.30 -4.94 10.94
C VAL A 181 -0.93 -6.31 11.11
N PHE A 182 -2.25 -6.43 10.92
CA PHE A 182 -2.96 -7.71 10.99
C PHE A 182 -2.41 -8.73 9.98
N ARG A 183 -2.19 -8.29 8.73
CA ARG A 183 -1.58 -9.11 7.67
C ARG A 183 -0.16 -9.57 8.03
N VAL A 184 0.68 -8.64 8.50
CA VAL A 184 2.06 -8.92 8.90
C VAL A 184 2.11 -9.93 10.05
N GLN A 185 1.27 -9.79 11.07
CA GLN A 185 1.22 -10.77 12.17
C GLN A 185 0.86 -12.17 11.69
N GLY A 186 -0.07 -12.29 10.73
CA GLY A 186 -0.40 -13.56 10.10
C GLY A 186 0.78 -14.16 9.34
N GLU A 187 1.54 -13.33 8.63
CA GLU A 187 2.74 -13.71 7.87
C GLU A 187 3.88 -14.18 8.77
N GLU A 188 4.22 -13.39 9.79
CA GLU A 188 5.29 -13.74 10.74
C GLU A 188 4.98 -15.04 11.49
N LYS A 189 3.71 -15.25 11.89
CA LYS A 189 3.29 -16.52 12.52
C LYS A 189 3.48 -17.71 11.58
N MET A 190 3.13 -17.55 10.31
CA MET A 190 3.29 -18.59 9.29
C MET A 190 4.78 -18.89 9.03
N LEU A 191 5.60 -17.85 8.90
CA LEU A 191 7.06 -17.98 8.72
C LEU A 191 7.71 -18.64 9.93
N TYR A 192 7.33 -18.25 11.15
CA TYR A 192 7.81 -18.90 12.37
C TYR A 192 7.42 -20.38 12.45
N GLN A 193 6.16 -20.71 12.12
CA GLN A 193 5.70 -22.11 12.11
C GLN A 193 6.43 -22.98 11.07
N HIS A 194 6.98 -22.38 10.02
CA HIS A 194 7.70 -23.09 8.98
C HIS A 194 9.22 -23.16 9.24
N PHE A 195 9.85 -22.05 9.61
CA PHE A 195 11.31 -21.90 9.74
C PHE A 195 11.82 -21.97 11.19
N GLY A 196 10.96 -21.86 12.20
CA GLY A 196 11.33 -21.94 13.61
C GLY A 196 12.40 -20.93 14.02
N SER A 197 13.50 -21.43 14.58
CA SER A 197 14.63 -20.61 15.06
C SER A 197 15.35 -19.84 13.96
N GLU A 198 15.35 -20.34 12.72
CA GLU A 198 15.94 -19.62 11.59
C GLU A 198 15.21 -18.29 11.33
N TRP A 199 13.88 -18.29 11.49
CA TRP A 199 13.07 -17.08 11.41
C TRP A 199 13.38 -16.11 12.55
N GLU A 200 13.54 -16.60 13.79
CA GLU A 200 13.87 -15.75 14.94
C GLU A 200 15.23 -15.05 14.75
N GLU A 201 16.26 -15.79 14.32
CA GLU A 201 17.56 -15.21 14.04
C GLU A 201 17.47 -14.20 12.90
N TYR A 202 16.76 -14.54 11.82
CA TYR A 202 16.55 -13.66 10.69
C TYR A 202 15.83 -12.36 11.08
N ALA A 203 14.78 -12.46 11.91
CA ALA A 203 13.98 -11.33 12.37
C ALA A 203 14.74 -10.43 13.35
N SER A 204 15.57 -11.01 14.24
CA SER A 204 16.32 -10.25 15.26
C SER A 204 17.29 -9.20 14.69
N LYS A 205 17.73 -9.38 13.44
CA LYS A 205 18.74 -8.51 12.78
C LYS A 205 18.13 -7.42 11.91
N ARG A 206 16.79 -7.31 11.86
CA ARG A 206 16.08 -6.48 10.87
C ARG A 206 14.95 -5.67 11.51
N TRP A 207 14.66 -4.51 10.95
CA TRP A 207 13.49 -3.72 11.35
C TRP A 207 12.23 -4.28 10.69
N ARG A 208 11.09 -4.24 11.37
CA ARG A 208 9.82 -4.69 10.77
C ARG A 208 9.44 -3.86 9.55
N PHE A 209 9.29 -2.54 9.72
CA PHE A 209 8.86 -1.64 8.66
C PHE A 209 9.91 -0.59 8.28
N ILE A 210 10.26 0.28 9.23
CA ILE A 210 11.30 1.31 9.10
C ILE A 210 12.01 1.42 10.44
N PRO A 211 13.24 1.99 10.49
CA PRO A 211 13.91 2.24 11.76
C PRO A 211 12.97 2.96 12.74
N PHE A 212 12.91 2.48 13.99
CA PHE A 212 12.14 3.08 15.09
C PHE A 212 10.60 3.01 14.98
N VAL A 213 10.06 2.30 13.99
CA VAL A 213 8.62 1.94 13.94
C VAL A 213 8.49 0.43 14.11
N LEU A 214 7.85 0.05 15.22
CA LEU A 214 7.60 -1.34 15.63
C LEU A 214 6.64 -2.08 14.69
#